data_AF-A0A1X1YJZ2-F1
#
_entry.id   AF-A0A1X1YJZ2-F1
#
_cell.length_a   1.000
_cell.length_b   1.000
_cell.length_c   1.000
_cell.angle_alpha   90.00
_cell.angle_beta   90.00
_cell.angle_gamma   90.00
#
_symmetry.space_group_name_H-M   'P 1'
#
loop_
_entity.id
_entity.type
_entity.pdbx_description
1 polymer ?
#
loop_
_entity_poly.entity_id
_entity_poly.type
_entity_poly.pdbx_seq_one_letter_code
_entity_poly.pdbx_strand_id
1 'polypeptide(L)'
;MEVKIGVTDSARELVINSAQTPDEVEKLVTAALGKGADAGLLSLTDEKGRRYLVQTAKIAYVEIGVADSRRVGFGIGADAATG
;
A
#
# COMPACT_ATOMS: atom_id res chain seq x y z
N MET A 1 2.66 4.95 1.88
CA MET A 1 3.13 3.56 1.63
C MET A 1 2.54 3.05 0.33
N GLU A 2 3.22 2.14 -0.35
CA GLU A 2 2.80 1.63 -1.65
C GLU A 2 2.00 0.33 -1.49
N VAL A 3 0.85 0.22 -2.16
CA VAL A 3 0.04 -1.00 -2.23
C VAL A 3 -0.09 -1.38 -3.70
N LYS A 4 0.27 -2.62 -4.05
CA LYS A 4 0.08 -3.15 -5.41
C LYS A 4 -0.97 -4.23 -5.41
N ILE A 5 -1.86 -4.20 -6.39
CA ILE A 5 -2.90 -5.20 -6.57
C ILE A 5 -2.74 -5.82 -7.95
N GLY A 6 -2.50 -7.13 -7.96
CA GLY A 6 -2.57 -7.94 -9.17
C GLY A 6 -4.01 -8.37 -9.42
N VAL A 7 -4.46 -8.25 -10.66
CA VAL A 7 -5.82 -8.63 -11.08
C VAL A 7 -5.73 -9.86 -11.99
N THR A 8 -6.53 -10.89 -11.74
CA THR A 8 -6.47 -12.18 -12.46
C THR A 8 -6.62 -12.06 -13.97
N ASP A 9 -7.47 -11.15 -14.45
CA ASP A 9 -7.78 -10.97 -15.88
C ASP A 9 -6.96 -9.84 -16.54
N SER A 10 -5.91 -9.33 -15.88
CA SER A 10 -5.12 -8.20 -16.37
C SER A 10 -3.63 -8.38 -16.09
N ALA A 11 -2.80 -8.21 -17.11
CA ALA A 11 -1.35 -8.16 -16.96
C ALA A 11 -0.83 -6.87 -16.29
N ARG A 12 -1.72 -5.90 -16.02
CA ARG A 12 -1.38 -4.64 -15.34
C ARG A 12 -1.67 -4.75 -13.85
N GLU A 13 -0.74 -4.27 -13.05
CA GLU A 13 -0.91 -4.06 -11.61
C GLU A 13 -1.54 -2.68 -11.35
N LEU A 14 -2.39 -2.61 -10.33
CA LEU A 14 -2.87 -1.35 -9.79
C LEU A 14 -1.99 -0.93 -8.61
N VAL A 15 -1.28 0.20 -8.76
CA VAL A 15 -0.41 0.75 -7.73
C VAL A 15 -1.11 1.93 -7.05
N ILE A 16 -1.19 1.88 -5.73
CA ILE A 16 -1.90 2.86 -4.89
C ILE A 16 -0.94 3.33 -3.80
N ASN A 17 -0.69 4.64 -3.76
CA ASN A 17 0.08 5.26 -2.69
C ASN A 17 -0.88 5.65 -1.56
N SER A 18 -1.04 4.76 -0.58
CA SER A 18 -1.92 4.99 0.57
C SER A 18 -1.23 5.80 1.67
N ALA A 19 -1.98 6.68 2.33
CA ALA A 19 -1.55 7.37 3.54
C ALA A 19 -1.74 6.51 4.82
N GLN A 20 -2.35 5.34 4.69
CA GLN A 20 -2.61 4.41 5.79
C GLN A 20 -1.35 3.64 6.18
N THR A 21 -1.35 3.04 7.37
CA THR A 21 -0.26 2.14 7.83
C THR A 21 -0.38 0.74 7.22
N PRO A 22 0.71 -0.05 7.18
CA PRO A 22 0.66 -1.43 6.67
C PRO A 22 -0.40 -2.30 7.35
N ASP A 23 -0.47 -2.24 8.68
CA ASP A 23 -1.43 -3.02 9.47
C ASP A 23 -2.90 -2.64 9.16
N GLU A 24 -3.16 -1.36 8.91
CA GLU A 24 -4.50 -0.90 8.51
C GLU A 24 -4.89 -1.41 7.14
N VAL A 25 -3.96 -1.36 6.17
CA VAL A 25 -4.17 -1.90 4.82
C VAL A 25 -4.39 -3.41 4.89
N GLU A 26 -3.57 -4.15 5.65
CA GLU A 26 -3.71 -5.59 5.82
C GLU A 26 -5.09 -5.96 6.39
N LYS A 27 -5.55 -5.26 7.43
CA LYS A 27 -6.88 -5.46 8.01
C LYS A 27 -7.99 -5.19 7.01
N LEU A 28 -7.88 -4.13 6.20
CA LEU A 28 -8.88 -3.82 5.17
C LEU A 28 -8.93 -4.88 4.07
N VAL A 29 -7.76 -5.35 3.63
CA VAL A 29 -7.64 -6.39 2.61
C VAL A 29 -8.22 -7.71 3.12
N THR A 30 -7.80 -8.16 4.30
CA THR A 30 -8.30 -9.40 4.91
C THR A 30 -9.79 -9.34 5.21
N ALA A 31 -10.30 -8.20 5.70
CA ALA A 31 -11.72 -8.00 5.92
C ALA A 31 -12.52 -7.99 4.61
N ALA A 32 -11.98 -7.45 3.52
CA ALA A 32 -12.64 -7.47 2.21
C ALA A 32 -12.68 -8.90 1.65
N LEU A 33 -11.55 -9.62 1.70
CA LEU A 33 -11.45 -11.00 1.22
C LEU A 33 -12.32 -11.97 2.04
N GLY A 34 -12.45 -11.74 3.35
CA GLY A 34 -13.25 -12.57 4.26
C GLY A 34 -14.77 -12.48 4.08
N LYS A 35 -15.28 -11.48 3.33
CA LYS A 35 -16.73 -11.29 3.09
C LYS A 35 -17.33 -12.25 2.05
N GLY A 36 -16.52 -13.12 1.46
CA GLY A 36 -16.93 -14.04 0.40
C GLY A 36 -16.66 -13.46 -1.00
N ALA A 37 -16.31 -14.35 -1.95
CA ALA A 37 -15.83 -13.98 -3.27
C ALA A 37 -16.86 -13.18 -4.10
N ASP A 38 -18.15 -13.45 -3.96
CA ASP A 38 -19.18 -12.92 -4.86
C ASP A 38 -19.71 -11.52 -4.48
N ALA A 39 -19.30 -10.99 -3.33
CA ALA A 39 -19.79 -9.68 -2.82
C ALA A 39 -18.71 -8.81 -2.16
N GLY A 40 -17.44 -9.25 -2.14
CA GLY A 40 -16.36 -8.49 -1.55
C GLY A 40 -15.90 -7.33 -2.46
N LEU A 41 -15.90 -6.12 -1.91
CA LEU A 41 -15.30 -4.95 -2.53
C LEU A 41 -14.18 -4.43 -1.63
N LEU A 42 -12.96 -4.41 -2.14
CA LEU A 42 -11.83 -3.75 -1.49
C LEU A 42 -11.86 -2.27 -1.87
N SER A 43 -12.01 -1.41 -0.87
CA SER A 43 -11.93 0.03 -1.02
C SER A 43 -10.63 0.53 -0.42
N LEU A 44 -9.79 1.16 -1.24
CA LEU A 44 -8.57 1.83 -0.81
C LEU A 44 -8.62 3.30 -1.21
N THR A 45 -8.03 4.15 -0.37
CA THR A 45 -7.92 5.58 -0.65
C THR A 45 -6.46 5.94 -0.72
N ASP A 46 -6.06 6.66 -1.76
CA ASP A 46 -4.69 7.15 -1.87
C ASP A 46 -4.48 8.45 -1.09
N GLU A 47 -3.23 8.88 -1.00
CA GLU A 47 -2.82 10.13 -0.36
C GLU A 47 -3.44 11.41 -0.98
N LYS A 48 -3.93 11.31 -2.22
CA LYS A 48 -4.58 12.40 -2.95
C LYS A 48 -6.11 12.39 -2.79
N GLY A 49 -6.64 11.50 -1.96
CA GLY A 49 -8.07 11.34 -1.71
C GLY A 49 -8.82 10.60 -2.83
N ARG A 50 -8.13 10.02 -3.82
CA ARG A 50 -8.76 9.17 -4.84
C ARG A 50 -9.14 7.84 -4.21
N ARG A 51 -10.35 7.39 -4.48
CA ARG A 51 -10.87 6.10 -4.01
C ARG A 51 -10.80 5.07 -5.13
N TYR A 52 -10.20 3.94 -4.82
CA TYR A 52 -10.12 2.76 -5.67
C TYR A 52 -11.05 1.69 -5.12
N LEU A 53 -11.92 1.17 -5.97
CA LEU A 53 -12.86 0.11 -5.64
C LEU A 53 -12.50 -1.11 -6.51
N VAL A 54 -12.11 -2.20 -5.87
CA VAL A 54 -11.64 -3.42 -6.54
C VAL A 54 -12.47 -4.61 -6.08
N GLN A 55 -13.02 -5.36 -7.03
CA GLN A 55 -13.76 -6.58 -6.72
C GLN A 55 -12.80 -7.64 -6.19
N THR A 56 -13.08 -8.21 -5.03
CA THR A 56 -12.20 -9.20 -4.39
C THR A 56 -12.08 -10.49 -5.21
N ALA A 57 -13.15 -10.88 -5.93
CA ALA A 57 -13.14 -12.01 -6.86
C ALA A 57 -12.07 -11.94 -7.95
N LYS A 58 -11.59 -10.73 -8.26
CA LYS A 58 -10.63 -10.48 -9.34
C LYS A 58 -9.21 -10.24 -8.83
N ILE A 59 -9.00 -10.24 -7.51
CA ILE A 59 -7.69 -10.02 -6.92
C ILE A 59 -6.90 -11.33 -6.98
N ALA A 60 -5.78 -11.32 -7.70
CA ALA A 60 -4.83 -12.43 -7.71
C ALA A 60 -3.91 -12.38 -6.48
N TYR A 61 -3.43 -11.19 -6.14
CA TYR A 61 -2.60 -10.94 -4.96
C TYR A 61 -2.65 -9.46 -4.57
N VAL A 62 -2.25 -9.17 -3.33
CA VAL A 62 -2.00 -7.82 -2.84
C VAL A 62 -0.61 -7.77 -2.21
N GLU A 63 0.23 -6.87 -2.69
CA GLU A 63 1.52 -6.54 -2.10
C GLU A 63 1.34 -5.28 -1.24
N ILE A 64 1.72 -5.40 0.04
CA ILE A 64 1.70 -4.29 1.00
C ILE A 64 3.15 -3.86 1.20
N GLY A 65 3.51 -2.70 0.67
CA GLY A 65 4.85 -2.14 0.80
C GLY A 65 5.20 -1.85 2.26
N VAL A 66 6.48 -1.83 2.56
CA VAL A 66 6.95 -1.46 3.89
C VAL A 66 6.55 -0.02 4.22
N ALA A 67 6.23 0.25 5.49
CA ALA A 67 6.10 1.62 5.96
C ALA A 67 7.39 2.35 5.59
N ASP A 68 7.23 3.52 4.95
CA ASP A 68 8.32 4.29 4.40
C ASP A 68 9.22 4.78 5.54
N SER A 69 10.16 3.94 5.94
CA SER A 69 11.17 4.22 6.95
C SER A 69 12.20 5.09 6.27
N ARG A 70 11.85 6.36 6.06
CA ARG A 70 12.83 7.42 5.75
C ARG A 70 13.90 7.34 6.83
N ARG A 71 14.99 6.66 6.51
CA ARG A 71 16.16 6.52 7.34
C ARG A 71 16.74 7.92 7.44
N VAL A 72 16.52 8.60 8.57
CA VAL A 72 17.15 9.89 8.85
C VAL A 72 18.66 9.64 8.95
N GLY A 73 19.37 9.82 7.84
CA GLY A 73 20.82 9.87 7.82
C GLY A 73 21.25 11.19 8.42
N PHE A 74 21.52 11.22 9.73
CA PHE A 74 22.31 12.28 10.34
C PHE A 74 23.76 12.15 9.85
N GLY A 75 24.00 12.57 8.60
CA GLY A 75 25.33 12.81 8.08
C GLY A 75 25.77 14.23 8.44
N ILE A 76 26.14 14.47 9.70
CA ILE A 76 27.03 15.60 10.02
C ILE A 76 28.48 15.14 9.92
N GLY A 77 28.90 14.90 8.70
CA GLY A 77 30.31 14.90 8.32
C GLY A 77 30.62 16.24 7.66
N ALA A 78 30.73 17.30 8.43
CA ALA A 78 31.37 18.55 8.00
C ALA A 78 31.65 19.42 9.25
N ASP A 79 32.87 19.92 9.32
CA ASP A 79 33.42 20.89 10.27
C ASP A 79 33.76 20.45 11.70
N ALA A 80 35.02 20.01 11.86
CA ALA A 80 35.89 20.50 12.94
C ALA A 80 37.37 20.33 12.54
N ALA A 81 37.79 21.01 11.48
CA ALA A 81 39.20 21.36 11.25
C ALA A 81 39.39 22.82 11.64
N THR A 82 39.62 23.11 12.93
CA THR A 82 40.30 24.33 13.38
C THR A 82 40.68 24.18 14.84
N GLY A 83 41.98 24.26 15.12
CA GLY A 83 42.56 24.22 16.46
C GLY A 83 43.95 23.60 16.46
#